data_AF-A0A1S9CZI2-F1
#
_entry.id   AF-A0A1S9CZI2-F1
#
_cell.length_a   1.000
_cell.length_b   1.000
_cell.length_c   1.000
_cell.angle_alpha   90.00
_cell.angle_beta   90.00
_cell.angle_gamma   90.00
#
_symmetry.space_group_name_H-M   'P 1'
#
loop_
_entity.id
_entity.type
_entity.pdbx_description
1 polymer ?
#
loop_
_entity_poly.entity_id
_entity_poly.type
_entity_poly.pdbx_seq_one_letter_code
_entity_poly.pdbx_strand_id
1 'polypeptide(L)'
;MAILIAYLALGTLAGFLAGLFGIGGGIVIVPGLYFLFLAQGFSEQICMHLAIGSSLASVVFTSMSSASAHHRRRSVHWTAVRGLTPGILAGAALGAALADLIPERGLRLMFGLFEIAVAVQLLIDFKPAPHRELPGRAALGLTGGVIGMVSALLGIGGGTLTVPLLLWCNVSMHPAVGTSAACGLPIALAGALGFLITGWDGAGLPYWSSGYLYWPAVTAVAGGSVLFAPLGARFTHTLPVASLKRLFALVVAVIGIRILDLGFNGLHTSDNPVSKILLSILIFLVLLLGLLAGALAGNRLPWLEPPGPWVRLMTYLGSNVARTDGASAFVELRPRLYHGAPAEVYARALEAVTQLGWEVAREDRDRFRLDAVVTTRLLHFKDDLVVRLAPAEGQTAVHVESRSRVGRGDLGANTRHILDFYERLSQMR
;
A
#
# COMPACT_ATOMS: atom_id res chain seq x y z
N MET A 1 -10.25 20.91 -18.06
CA MET A 1 -10.89 20.07 -17.03
C MET A 1 -10.29 18.65 -16.98
N ALA A 2 -10.23 17.92 -18.11
CA ALA A 2 -9.73 16.53 -18.14
C ALA A 2 -8.32 16.33 -17.55
N ILE A 3 -7.36 17.22 -17.84
CA ILE A 3 -5.99 17.09 -17.35
C ILE A 3 -5.87 17.26 -15.83
N LEU A 4 -6.66 18.17 -15.25
CA LEU A 4 -6.69 18.40 -13.81
C LEU A 4 -7.24 17.18 -13.06
N ILE A 5 -8.25 16.54 -13.63
CA ILE A 5 -8.80 15.27 -13.13
C ILE A 5 -7.73 14.17 -13.19
N ALA A 6 -6.93 14.13 -14.27
CA ALA A 6 -5.84 13.17 -14.38
C ALA A 6 -4.75 13.38 -13.32
N TYR A 7 -4.34 14.63 -13.04
CA TYR A 7 -3.41 14.94 -11.95
C TYR A 7 -3.96 14.58 -10.58
N LEU A 8 -5.24 14.87 -10.32
CA LEU A 8 -5.90 14.48 -9.08
C LEU A 8 -5.93 12.96 -8.93
N ALA A 9 -6.31 12.23 -9.98
CA ALA A 9 -6.32 10.76 -9.98
C ALA A 9 -4.92 10.16 -9.77
N LEU A 10 -3.90 10.75 -10.39
CA LEU A 10 -2.52 10.37 -10.17
C LEU A 10 -2.13 10.59 -8.70
N GLY A 11 -2.49 11.74 -8.13
CA GLY A 11 -2.27 12.05 -6.72
C GLY A 11 -3.00 11.11 -5.78
N THR A 12 -4.28 10.81 -6.00
CA THR A 12 -5.03 9.89 -5.12
C THR A 12 -4.44 8.49 -5.14
N LEU A 13 -4.07 7.98 -6.32
CA LEU A 13 -3.40 6.70 -6.49
C LEU A 13 -2.04 6.68 -5.80
N ALA A 14 -1.19 7.68 -6.09
CA ALA A 14 0.14 7.77 -5.51
C ALA A 14 0.10 7.92 -3.99
N GLY A 15 -0.81 8.74 -3.45
CA GLY A 15 -1.04 8.90 -2.02
C GLY A 15 -1.48 7.58 -1.38
N PHE A 16 -2.48 6.92 -1.94
CA PHE A 16 -2.97 5.63 -1.44
C PHE A 16 -1.85 4.57 -1.41
N LEU A 17 -1.11 4.40 -2.51
CA LEU A 17 -0.01 3.43 -2.60
C LEU A 17 1.17 3.80 -1.69
N ALA A 18 1.49 5.09 -1.56
CA ALA A 18 2.52 5.56 -0.63
C ALA A 18 2.15 5.27 0.82
N GLY A 19 0.87 5.47 1.19
CA GLY A 19 0.36 5.12 2.51
C GLY A 19 0.33 3.60 2.76
N LEU A 20 0.02 2.82 1.72
CA LEU A 20 -0.09 1.36 1.81
C LEU A 20 1.28 0.66 1.88
N PHE A 21 2.24 1.07 1.06
CA PHE A 21 3.55 0.41 0.97
C PHE A 21 4.66 1.12 1.72
N GLY A 22 4.50 2.42 2.02
CA GLY A 22 5.55 3.22 2.65
C GLY A 22 6.72 3.57 1.73
N ILE A 23 6.56 3.38 0.41
CA ILE A 23 7.64 3.47 -0.59
C ILE A 23 7.81 4.92 -1.15
N GLY A 24 6.89 5.82 -0.80
CA GLY A 24 6.84 7.19 -1.33
C GLY A 24 6.19 7.24 -2.71
N GLY A 25 5.40 8.28 -2.99
CA GLY A 25 4.56 8.36 -4.19
C GLY A 25 5.35 8.57 -5.50
N GLY A 26 6.63 8.92 -5.44
CA GLY A 26 7.44 9.32 -6.61
C GLY A 26 7.53 8.28 -7.72
N ILE A 27 7.55 6.99 -7.36
CA ILE A 27 7.53 5.85 -8.32
C ILE A 27 6.27 5.85 -9.20
N VAL A 28 5.18 6.44 -8.72
CA VAL A 28 3.95 6.57 -9.51
C VAL A 28 3.84 7.97 -10.11
N ILE A 29 4.22 9.00 -9.33
CA ILE A 29 4.07 10.40 -9.72
C ILE A 29 4.99 10.77 -10.88
N VAL A 30 6.28 10.45 -10.83
CA VAL A 30 7.25 10.81 -11.89
C VAL A 30 6.83 10.26 -13.25
N PRO A 31 6.60 8.95 -13.44
CA PRO A 31 6.20 8.45 -14.74
C PRO A 31 4.82 9.01 -15.13
N GLY A 32 3.87 9.07 -14.19
CA GLY A 32 2.54 9.63 -14.45
C GLY A 32 2.61 11.07 -14.98
N LEU A 33 3.42 11.93 -14.36
CA LEU A 33 3.64 13.31 -14.79
C LEU A 33 4.37 13.38 -16.12
N TYR A 34 5.44 12.59 -16.32
CA TYR A 34 6.17 12.54 -17.59
C TYR A 34 5.24 12.29 -18.77
N PHE A 35 4.37 11.28 -18.68
CA PHE A 35 3.42 10.98 -19.75
C PHE A 35 2.31 12.00 -19.89
N LEU A 36 1.80 12.57 -18.79
CA LEU A 36 0.82 13.66 -18.86
C LEU A 36 1.43 14.91 -19.51
N PHE A 37 2.70 15.22 -19.27
CA PHE A 37 3.41 16.32 -19.91
C PHE A 37 3.62 16.09 -21.41
N LEU A 38 4.01 14.89 -21.81
CA LEU A 38 4.01 14.51 -23.24
C LEU A 38 2.61 14.64 -23.86
N ALA A 39 1.55 14.26 -23.15
CA ALA A 39 0.16 14.39 -23.60
C ALA A 39 -0.29 15.83 -23.87
N GLN A 40 0.28 16.76 -23.11
CA GLN A 40 -0.01 18.20 -23.26
C GLN A 40 0.83 18.85 -24.37
N GLY A 41 1.69 18.08 -25.03
CA GLY A 41 2.60 18.61 -26.05
C GLY A 41 3.75 19.43 -25.46
N PHE A 42 4.11 19.21 -24.19
CA PHE A 42 5.30 19.84 -23.63
C PHE A 42 6.56 19.28 -24.31
N SER A 43 7.60 20.10 -24.38
CA SER A 43 8.84 19.74 -25.08
C SER A 43 9.45 18.47 -24.48
N GLU A 44 9.70 17.49 -25.34
CA GLU A 44 10.30 16.20 -24.97
C GLU A 44 11.67 16.36 -24.31
N GLN A 45 12.37 17.48 -24.57
CA GLN A 45 13.70 17.76 -24.05
C GLN A 45 13.73 18.14 -22.58
N ILE A 46 12.57 18.46 -21.98
CA ILE A 46 12.47 18.91 -20.58
C ILE A 46 11.44 18.12 -19.77
N CYS A 47 10.66 17.25 -20.41
CA CYS A 47 9.56 16.53 -19.76
C CYS A 47 10.00 15.69 -18.56
N MET A 48 11.15 15.02 -18.64
CA MET A 48 11.64 14.20 -17.51
C MET A 48 12.12 15.08 -16.34
N HIS A 49 12.84 16.18 -16.62
CA HIS A 49 13.24 17.16 -15.60
C HIS A 49 12.01 17.78 -14.91
N LEU A 50 11.02 18.22 -15.70
CA LEU A 50 9.75 18.73 -15.20
C LEU A 50 9.01 17.71 -14.33
N ALA A 51 8.97 16.44 -14.74
CA ALA A 51 8.29 15.38 -14.00
C ALA A 51 8.95 15.11 -12.65
N ILE A 52 10.29 15.05 -12.62
CA ILE A 52 11.06 14.85 -11.39
C ILE A 52 10.90 16.04 -10.44
N GLY A 53 11.11 17.27 -10.94
CA GLY A 53 10.99 18.49 -10.13
C GLY A 53 9.59 18.68 -9.56
N SER A 54 8.56 18.52 -10.40
CA SER A 54 7.15 18.58 -9.97
C SER A 54 6.78 17.46 -8.99
N SER A 55 7.30 16.24 -9.18
CA SER A 55 7.11 15.13 -8.25
C SER A 55 7.69 15.47 -6.87
N LEU A 56 8.95 15.92 -6.80
CA LEU A 56 9.60 16.28 -5.53
C LEU A 56 8.81 17.38 -4.81
N ALA A 57 8.36 18.40 -5.53
CA ALA A 57 7.52 19.45 -4.96
C ALA A 57 6.18 18.91 -4.41
N SER A 58 5.51 18.00 -5.12
CA SER A 58 4.32 17.31 -4.58
C SER A 58 4.65 16.45 -3.37
N VAL A 59 5.79 15.76 -3.39
CA VAL A 59 6.21 14.85 -2.31
C VAL A 59 6.42 15.60 -1.00
N VAL A 60 6.87 16.87 -1.01
CA VAL A 60 6.99 17.71 0.21
C VAL A 60 5.71 17.65 1.06
N PHE A 61 4.55 17.87 0.44
CA PHE A 61 3.26 17.87 1.15
C PHE A 61 2.87 16.47 1.64
N THR A 62 3.10 15.44 0.83
CA THR A 62 2.77 14.05 1.19
C THR A 62 3.65 13.52 2.31
N SER A 63 4.95 13.81 2.27
CA SER A 63 5.93 13.45 3.29
C SER A 63 5.66 14.20 4.58
N MET A 64 5.25 15.48 4.53
CA MET A 64 4.84 16.21 5.72
C MET A 64 3.61 15.57 6.40
N SER A 65 2.58 15.21 5.63
CA SER A 65 1.39 14.51 6.14
C SER A 65 1.73 13.13 6.71
N SER A 66 2.51 12.34 5.98
CA SER A 66 2.92 10.99 6.35
C SER A 66 3.83 10.98 7.59
N ALA A 67 4.87 11.81 7.60
CA ALA A 67 5.78 11.95 8.74
C ALA A 67 5.03 12.37 10.01
N SER A 68 4.08 13.31 9.89
CA SER A 68 3.22 13.72 11.01
C SER A 68 2.35 12.56 11.53
N ALA A 69 1.75 11.76 10.63
CA ALA A 69 0.97 10.59 11.02
C ALA A 69 1.81 9.51 11.72
N HIS A 70 3.01 9.24 11.21
CA HIS A 70 3.94 8.27 11.81
C HIS A 70 4.54 8.77 13.13
N HIS A 71 4.79 10.07 13.25
CA HIS A 71 5.24 10.69 14.49
C HIS A 71 4.19 10.58 15.60
N ARG A 72 2.92 10.87 15.29
CA ARG A 72 1.79 10.67 16.22
C ARG A 72 1.67 9.23 16.72
N ARG A 73 2.06 8.25 15.90
CA ARG A 73 2.09 6.82 16.23
C ARG A 73 3.39 6.37 16.93
N ARG A 74 4.28 7.29 17.29
CA ARG A 74 5.61 7.02 17.88
C ARG A 74 6.46 6.02 17.07
N SER A 75 6.31 6.06 15.74
CA SER A 75 6.95 5.12 14.80
C SER A 75 8.12 5.75 14.03
N VAL A 76 8.76 6.79 14.58
CA VAL A 76 9.86 7.51 13.91
C VAL A 76 11.11 7.47 14.78
N HIS A 77 12.22 6.96 14.24
CA HIS A 77 13.54 6.99 14.88
C HIS A 77 14.23 8.34 14.61
N TRP A 78 13.94 9.35 15.42
CA TRP A 78 14.50 10.69 15.27
C TRP A 78 16.02 10.76 15.31
N THR A 79 16.69 9.83 16.01
CA THR A 79 18.16 9.74 16.01
C THR A 79 18.69 9.44 14.61
N ALA A 80 18.07 8.49 13.90
CA ALA A 80 18.43 8.18 12.52
C ALA A 80 18.11 9.35 11.58
N VAL A 81 16.91 9.96 11.70
CA VAL A 81 16.54 11.14 10.90
C VAL A 81 17.57 12.26 11.05
N ARG A 82 17.89 12.66 12.29
CA ARG A 82 18.87 13.74 12.54
C ARG A 82 20.27 13.41 12.05
N GLY A 83 20.66 12.12 12.02
CA GLY A 83 21.94 11.68 11.47
C GLY A 83 21.97 11.71 9.94
N LEU A 84 20.87 11.31 9.29
CA LEU A 84 20.75 11.24 7.83
C LEU A 84 20.52 12.63 7.20
N THR A 85 19.73 13.50 7.83
CA THR A 85 19.27 14.78 7.25
C THR A 85 20.38 15.68 6.71
N PRO A 86 21.49 15.96 7.42
CA PRO A 86 22.54 16.83 6.89
C PRO A 86 23.13 16.31 5.57
N GLY A 87 23.37 14.99 5.51
CA GLY A 87 23.79 14.32 4.30
C GLY A 87 22.74 14.39 3.21
N ILE A 88 21.49 14.07 3.55
CA ILE A 88 20.34 14.12 2.63
C ILE A 88 20.23 15.48 1.96
N LEU A 89 20.34 16.58 2.70
CA LEU A 89 20.20 17.92 2.14
C LEU A 89 21.31 18.22 1.13
N ALA A 90 22.57 17.92 1.49
CA ALA A 90 23.72 18.11 0.60
C ALA A 90 23.64 17.19 -0.63
N GLY A 91 23.29 15.92 -0.41
CA GLY A 91 23.12 14.93 -1.45
C GLY A 91 22.01 15.27 -2.41
N ALA A 92 20.84 15.68 -1.93
CA ALA A 92 19.70 16.04 -2.76
C ALA A 92 19.97 17.30 -3.60
N ALA A 93 20.66 18.30 -3.04
CA ALA A 93 21.11 19.46 -3.79
C ALA A 93 22.09 19.06 -4.90
N LEU A 94 23.07 18.20 -4.59
CA LEU A 94 23.99 17.64 -5.59
C LEU A 94 23.24 16.81 -6.65
N GLY A 95 22.25 16.01 -6.26
CA GLY A 95 21.44 15.21 -7.16
C GLY A 95 20.63 16.07 -8.13
N ALA A 96 20.06 17.18 -7.69
CA ALA A 96 19.37 18.13 -8.56
C ALA A 96 20.34 18.81 -9.54
N ALA A 97 21.52 19.23 -9.06
CA ALA A 97 22.56 19.79 -9.92
C ALA A 97 23.06 18.78 -10.97
N LEU A 98 23.26 17.52 -10.58
CA LEU A 98 23.63 16.46 -11.52
C LEU A 98 22.52 16.16 -12.53
N ALA A 99 21.25 16.19 -12.10
CA ALA A 99 20.12 15.98 -13.01
C ALA A 99 20.07 17.02 -14.12
N ASP A 100 20.36 18.29 -13.79
CA ASP A 100 20.41 19.40 -14.74
C ASP A 100 21.49 19.20 -15.83
N LEU A 101 22.63 18.63 -15.45
CA LEU A 101 23.72 18.31 -16.38
C LEU A 101 23.46 17.08 -17.24
N ILE A 102 22.54 16.21 -16.84
CA ILE A 102 22.22 14.98 -17.58
C ILE A 102 21.22 15.32 -18.69
N PRO A 103 21.52 14.99 -19.96
CA PRO A 103 20.57 15.15 -21.04
C PRO A 103 19.28 14.37 -20.78
N GLU A 104 18.15 14.87 -21.26
CA GLU A 104 16.84 14.26 -20.99
C GLU A 104 16.80 12.76 -21.29
N ARG A 105 17.39 12.33 -22.41
CA ARG A 105 17.49 10.91 -22.76
C ARG A 105 18.19 10.08 -21.67
N GLY A 106 19.28 10.62 -21.11
CA GLY A 106 20.03 9.97 -20.04
C GLY A 106 19.20 9.85 -18.76
N LEU A 107 18.49 10.93 -18.40
CA LEU A 107 17.63 10.95 -17.22
C LEU A 107 16.46 9.96 -17.38
N ARG A 108 15.87 9.90 -18.58
CA ARG A 108 14.82 8.95 -18.97
C ARG A 108 15.28 7.50 -18.86
N LEU A 109 16.44 7.16 -19.42
CA LEU A 109 17.01 5.81 -19.36
C LEU A 109 17.35 5.40 -17.92
N MET A 110 17.95 6.30 -17.14
CA MET A 110 18.27 6.05 -15.74
C MET A 110 17.00 5.80 -14.91
N PHE A 111 15.95 6.60 -15.11
CA PHE A 111 14.69 6.42 -14.43
C PHE A 111 14.00 5.10 -14.84
N GLY A 112 13.97 4.78 -16.14
CA GLY A 112 13.41 3.52 -16.63
C GLY A 112 14.12 2.29 -16.04
N LEU A 113 15.46 2.30 -15.97
CA LEU A 113 16.23 1.21 -15.35
C LEU A 113 15.96 1.11 -13.85
N PHE A 114 15.83 2.25 -13.17
CA PHE A 114 15.45 2.30 -11.77
C PHE A 114 14.07 1.68 -11.51
N GLU A 115 13.08 1.97 -12.35
CA GLU A 115 11.74 1.36 -12.23
C GLU A 115 11.80 -0.18 -12.37
N ILE A 116 12.60 -0.70 -13.30
CA ILE A 116 12.82 -2.16 -13.40
C ILE A 116 13.46 -2.71 -12.14
N ALA A 117 14.49 -2.04 -11.60
CA ALA A 117 15.13 -2.47 -10.37
C ALA A 117 14.16 -2.49 -9.18
N VAL A 118 13.30 -1.48 -9.05
CA VAL A 118 12.22 -1.43 -8.05
C VAL A 118 11.23 -2.56 -8.27
N ALA A 119 10.75 -2.78 -9.49
CA ALA A 119 9.82 -3.87 -9.77
C ALA A 119 10.39 -5.23 -9.36
N VAL A 120 11.65 -5.50 -9.71
CA VAL A 120 12.35 -6.73 -9.31
C VAL A 120 12.47 -6.83 -7.79
N GLN A 121 12.87 -5.74 -7.11
CA GLN A 121 12.93 -5.70 -5.65
C GLN A 121 11.57 -6.00 -5.00
N LEU A 122 10.49 -5.46 -5.56
CA LEU A 122 9.13 -5.68 -5.05
C LEU A 122 8.66 -7.13 -5.25
N LEU A 123 9.01 -7.76 -6.37
CA LEU A 123 8.68 -9.16 -6.69
C LEU A 123 9.43 -10.16 -5.82
N ILE A 124 10.73 -9.93 -5.60
CA ILE A 124 11.57 -10.81 -4.79
C ILE A 124 11.26 -10.68 -3.28
N ASP A 125 10.64 -9.56 -2.87
CA ASP A 125 10.44 -9.19 -1.47
C ASP A 125 11.73 -9.27 -0.64
N PHE A 126 12.86 -8.87 -1.25
CA PHE A 126 14.16 -8.95 -0.62
C PHE A 126 14.19 -8.10 0.65
N LYS A 127 14.43 -8.75 1.79
CA LYS A 127 14.63 -8.12 3.10
C LYS A 127 16.04 -8.47 3.57
N PRO A 128 16.97 -7.49 3.64
CA PRO A 128 18.30 -7.76 4.15
C PRO A 128 18.21 -8.27 5.59
N ALA A 129 19.00 -9.30 5.90
CA ALA A 129 19.00 -9.85 7.25
C ALA A 129 19.53 -8.80 8.25
N PRO A 130 18.87 -8.66 9.42
CA PRO A 130 19.27 -7.69 10.42
C PRO A 130 20.61 -8.10 11.02
N HIS A 131 21.67 -7.36 10.68
CA HIS A 131 23.05 -7.74 11.04
C HIS A 131 23.87 -6.60 11.65
N ARG A 132 23.38 -5.35 11.61
CA ARG A 132 24.14 -4.18 12.08
C ARG A 132 23.31 -3.30 13.00
N GLU A 133 23.98 -2.62 13.93
CA GLU A 133 23.41 -1.50 14.65
C GLU A 133 23.44 -0.23 13.78
N LEU A 134 22.71 0.81 14.21
CA LEU A 134 22.76 2.10 13.54
C LEU A 134 24.18 2.67 13.59
N PRO A 135 24.78 3.05 12.45
CA PRO A 135 26.15 3.53 12.42
C PRO A 135 26.25 4.93 13.05
N GLY A 136 27.49 5.35 13.37
CA GLY A 136 27.76 6.67 13.95
C GLY A 136 27.29 7.82 13.04
N ARG A 137 27.17 9.03 13.62
CA ARG A 137 26.59 10.22 12.95
C ARG A 137 27.25 10.55 11.60
N ALA A 138 28.57 10.38 11.47
CA ALA A 138 29.29 10.62 10.23
C ALA A 138 28.91 9.63 9.12
N ALA A 139 28.83 8.34 9.44
CA ALA A 139 28.42 7.29 8.50
C ALA A 139 26.93 7.41 8.11
N LEU A 140 26.07 7.80 9.05
CA LEU A 140 24.68 8.19 8.75
C LEU A 140 24.65 9.39 7.82
N GLY A 141 25.47 10.41 8.05
CA GLY A 141 25.58 11.56 7.15
C GLY A 141 25.99 11.16 5.74
N LEU A 142 27.04 10.35 5.58
CA LEU A 142 27.49 9.88 4.26
C LEU A 142 26.42 9.07 3.53
N THR A 143 25.76 8.15 4.24
CA THR A 143 24.71 7.32 3.67
C THR A 143 23.48 8.17 3.32
N GLY A 144 23.16 9.15 4.16
CA GLY A 144 22.15 10.17 3.89
C GLY A 144 22.46 10.96 2.62
N GLY A 145 23.74 11.30 2.38
CA GLY A 145 24.21 11.93 1.15
C GLY A 145 23.91 11.12 -0.10
N VAL A 146 24.27 9.83 -0.10
CA VAL A 146 23.98 8.93 -1.23
C VAL A 146 22.47 8.79 -1.43
N ILE A 147 21.71 8.58 -0.36
CA ILE A 147 20.25 8.47 -0.42
C ILE A 147 19.64 9.75 -0.99
N GLY A 148 20.03 10.92 -0.49
CA GLY A 148 19.53 12.21 -0.95
C GLY A 148 19.81 12.45 -2.42
N MET A 149 21.05 12.17 -2.86
CA MET A 149 21.48 12.33 -4.25
C MET A 149 20.69 11.44 -5.20
N VAL A 150 20.65 10.13 -4.93
CA VAL A 150 19.92 9.18 -5.78
C VAL A 150 18.42 9.46 -5.74
N SER A 151 17.87 9.83 -4.58
CA SER A 151 16.44 10.11 -4.45
C SER A 151 16.01 11.38 -5.19
N ALA A 152 16.83 12.44 -5.17
CA ALA A 152 16.56 13.66 -5.91
C ALA A 152 16.71 13.44 -7.43
N LEU A 153 17.75 12.73 -7.87
CA LEU A 153 17.96 12.35 -9.29
C LEU A 153 16.77 11.59 -9.87
N LEU A 154 16.11 10.77 -9.06
CA LEU A 154 14.98 9.94 -9.46
C LEU A 154 13.62 10.54 -9.09
N GLY A 155 13.55 11.68 -8.40
CA GLY A 155 12.28 12.30 -8.00
C GLY A 155 11.45 11.52 -6.97
N ILE A 156 12.11 10.76 -6.09
CA ILE A 156 11.47 9.89 -5.10
C ILE A 156 11.68 10.39 -3.65
N GLY A 157 10.74 10.09 -2.76
CA GLY A 157 10.77 10.51 -1.35
C GLY A 157 11.63 9.65 -0.41
N GLY A 158 12.65 8.94 -0.92
CA GLY A 158 13.60 8.16 -0.12
C GLY A 158 13.11 6.80 0.45
N GLY A 159 11.83 6.44 0.27
CA GLY A 159 11.21 5.18 0.72
C GLY A 159 11.96 3.92 0.30
N THR A 160 12.28 3.84 -0.99
CA THR A 160 12.95 2.67 -1.60
C THR A 160 14.35 2.41 -1.07
N LEU A 161 15.07 3.44 -0.62
CA LEU A 161 16.47 3.34 -0.18
C LEU A 161 16.61 3.38 1.34
N THR A 162 15.85 4.25 2.01
CA THR A 162 15.96 4.44 3.46
C THR A 162 15.34 3.26 4.21
N VAL A 163 14.25 2.65 3.73
CA VAL A 163 13.64 1.50 4.39
C VAL A 163 14.57 0.28 4.42
N PRO A 164 15.15 -0.19 3.29
CA PRO A 164 16.09 -1.31 3.33
C PRO A 164 17.34 -1.04 4.16
N LEU A 165 17.87 0.20 4.14
CA LEU A 165 18.97 0.59 5.01
C LEU A 165 18.62 0.38 6.49
N LEU A 166 17.46 0.88 6.92
CA LEU A 166 17.04 0.79 8.32
C LEU A 166 16.78 -0.66 8.73
N LEU A 167 16.16 -1.47 7.86
CA LEU A 167 16.01 -2.90 8.10
C LEU A 167 17.37 -3.61 8.25
N TRP A 168 18.34 -3.24 7.41
CA TRP A 168 19.71 -3.77 7.49
C TRP A 168 20.41 -3.36 8.79
N CYS A 169 20.11 -2.16 9.30
CA CYS A 169 20.51 -1.65 10.62
C CYS A 169 19.61 -2.13 11.78
N ASN A 170 18.91 -3.27 11.61
CA ASN A 170 18.11 -3.93 12.64
C ASN A 170 16.95 -3.06 13.20
N VAL A 171 16.48 -2.09 12.43
CA VAL A 171 15.26 -1.34 12.75
C VAL A 171 14.07 -2.15 12.26
N SER A 172 13.08 -2.36 13.12
CA SER A 172 11.88 -3.11 12.76
C SER A 172 11.06 -2.40 11.67
N MET A 173 10.24 -3.17 10.94
CA MET A 173 9.53 -2.69 9.74
C MET A 173 8.68 -1.43 9.99
N HIS A 174 7.90 -1.41 11.07
CA HIS A 174 7.00 -0.30 11.38
C HIS A 174 7.76 1.03 11.60
N PRO A 175 8.78 1.08 12.47
CA PRO A 175 9.61 2.26 12.62
C PRO A 175 10.49 2.60 11.40
N ALA A 176 10.93 1.61 10.61
CA ALA A 176 11.70 1.85 9.39
C ALA A 176 10.87 2.65 8.37
N VAL A 177 9.61 2.26 8.15
CA VAL A 177 8.68 2.98 7.27
C VAL A 177 8.42 4.41 7.76
N GLY A 178 8.14 4.59 9.05
CA GLY A 178 7.89 5.92 9.60
C GLY A 178 9.11 6.84 9.56
N THR A 179 10.30 6.30 9.83
CA THR A 179 11.58 7.03 9.74
C THR A 179 11.91 7.42 8.31
N SER A 180 11.63 6.54 7.35
CA SER A 180 11.80 6.85 5.93
C SER A 180 10.85 7.96 5.46
N ALA A 181 9.59 7.94 5.88
CA ALA A 181 8.63 9.00 5.57
C ALA A 181 9.11 10.37 6.08
N ALA A 182 9.71 10.39 7.28
CA ALA A 182 10.31 11.59 7.86
C ALA A 182 11.56 12.07 7.09
N CYS A 183 12.41 11.14 6.62
CA CYS A 183 13.57 11.47 5.77
C CYS A 183 13.16 11.94 4.37
N GLY A 184 11.98 11.54 3.88
CA GLY A 184 11.47 11.99 2.59
C GLY A 184 11.21 13.50 2.51
N LEU A 185 10.86 14.14 3.64
CA LEU A 185 10.63 15.59 3.68
C LEU A 185 11.89 16.42 3.33
N PRO A 186 13.06 16.24 3.99
CA PRO A 186 14.27 16.97 3.61
C PRO A 186 14.77 16.61 2.20
N ILE A 187 14.61 15.36 1.74
CA ILE A 187 14.93 14.96 0.35
C ILE A 187 14.09 15.78 -0.63
N ALA A 188 12.78 15.76 -0.45
CA ALA A 188 11.83 16.39 -1.35
C ALA A 188 11.99 17.91 -1.36
N LEU A 189 12.22 18.53 -0.19
CA LEU A 189 12.42 19.97 -0.08
C LEU A 189 13.71 20.42 -0.76
N ALA A 190 14.85 19.80 -0.44
CA ALA A 190 16.12 20.16 -1.05
C ALA A 190 16.15 19.85 -2.55
N GLY A 191 15.59 18.71 -2.96
CA GLY A 191 15.45 18.35 -4.37
C GLY A 191 14.55 19.32 -5.13
N ALA A 192 13.35 19.64 -4.62
CA ALA A 192 12.44 20.58 -5.26
C ALA A 192 13.05 21.99 -5.38
N LEU A 193 13.73 22.46 -4.33
CA LEU A 193 14.46 23.73 -4.40
C LEU A 193 15.61 23.66 -5.40
N GLY A 194 16.35 22.55 -5.46
CA GLY A 194 17.41 22.34 -6.45
C GLY A 194 16.87 22.43 -7.88
N PHE A 195 15.82 21.68 -8.22
CA PHE A 195 15.19 21.71 -9.54
C PHE A 195 14.51 23.06 -9.89
N LEU A 196 14.06 23.81 -8.88
CA LEU A 196 13.59 25.18 -9.06
C LEU A 196 14.75 26.12 -9.43
N ILE A 197 15.89 26.00 -8.74
CA ILE A 197 17.06 26.87 -8.95
C ILE A 197 17.76 26.53 -10.26
N THR A 198 18.06 25.25 -10.53
CA THR A 198 18.81 24.85 -11.74
C THR A 198 18.00 25.11 -13.00
N GLY A 199 16.69 24.89 -12.95
CA GLY A 199 15.80 25.13 -14.08
C GLY A 199 15.36 26.57 -14.27
N TRP A 200 15.76 27.53 -13.42
CA TRP A 200 15.15 28.87 -13.35
C TRP A 200 15.11 29.60 -14.70
N ASP A 201 16.19 29.50 -15.47
CA ASP A 201 16.33 30.10 -16.80
C ASP A 201 16.17 29.08 -17.95
N GLY A 202 15.52 27.95 -17.68
CA GLY A 202 15.32 26.88 -18.65
C GLY A 202 14.51 27.32 -19.87
N ALA A 203 15.07 27.11 -21.07
CA ALA A 203 14.34 27.39 -22.30
C ALA A 203 13.20 26.39 -22.54
N GLY A 204 12.05 26.87 -23.01
CA GLY A 204 10.91 26.02 -23.38
C GLY A 204 10.03 25.57 -22.21
N LEU A 205 10.17 26.17 -21.02
CA LEU A 205 9.33 25.87 -19.87
C LEU A 205 7.85 26.26 -20.11
N PRO A 206 6.87 25.40 -19.77
CA PRO A 206 5.45 25.73 -19.86
C PRO A 206 5.08 26.93 -18.97
N TYR A 207 4.06 27.69 -19.37
CA TYR A 207 3.47 28.74 -18.53
C TYR A 207 2.99 28.15 -17.20
N TRP A 208 3.15 28.89 -16.09
CA TRP A 208 2.99 28.41 -14.69
C TRP A 208 4.10 27.49 -14.16
N SER A 209 5.27 27.46 -14.78
CA SER A 209 6.45 26.77 -14.23
C SER A 209 7.37 27.73 -13.49
N SER A 210 7.98 27.28 -12.40
CA SER A 210 9.10 27.97 -11.73
C SER A 210 10.28 27.01 -11.67
N GLY A 211 11.27 27.23 -12.53
CA GLY A 211 12.22 26.18 -12.89
C GLY A 211 11.51 24.93 -13.40
N TYR A 212 12.00 23.75 -13.02
CA TYR A 212 11.38 22.48 -13.40
C TYR A 212 10.13 22.09 -12.58
N LEU A 213 9.51 23.04 -11.86
CA LEU A 213 8.28 22.79 -11.09
C LEU A 213 7.07 23.36 -11.83
N TYR A 214 6.17 22.49 -12.26
CA TYR A 214 4.92 22.88 -12.90
C TYR A 214 3.76 22.92 -11.88
N TRP A 215 3.43 24.12 -11.41
CA TRP A 215 2.51 24.32 -10.28
C TRP A 215 1.11 23.70 -10.43
N PRO A 216 0.47 23.67 -11.63
CA PRO A 216 -0.83 23.01 -11.80
C PRO A 216 -0.78 21.50 -11.50
N ALA A 217 0.31 20.82 -11.90
CA ALA A 217 0.51 19.42 -11.53
C ALA A 217 0.82 19.28 -10.05
N VAL A 218 1.72 20.13 -9.52
CA VAL A 218 2.14 20.07 -8.12
C VAL A 218 0.95 20.16 -7.17
N THR A 219 0.09 21.16 -7.38
CA THR A 219 -1.08 21.44 -6.53
C THR A 219 -2.12 20.32 -6.60
N ALA A 220 -2.46 19.85 -7.80
CA ALA A 220 -3.45 18.80 -7.99
C ALA A 220 -2.98 17.43 -7.46
N VAL A 221 -1.73 17.04 -7.78
CA VAL A 221 -1.15 15.78 -7.28
C VAL A 221 -0.99 15.82 -5.76
N ALA A 222 -0.51 16.93 -5.21
CA ALA A 222 -0.38 17.09 -3.75
C ALA A 222 -1.74 17.02 -3.05
N GLY A 223 -2.77 17.70 -3.59
CA GLY A 223 -4.13 17.67 -3.07
C GLY A 223 -4.69 16.24 -3.01
N GLY A 224 -4.62 15.49 -4.12
CA GLY A 224 -5.05 14.09 -4.14
C GLY A 224 -4.26 13.19 -3.19
N SER A 225 -2.93 13.38 -3.16
CA SER A 225 -2.04 12.51 -2.39
C SER A 225 -2.18 12.70 -0.88
N VAL A 226 -2.28 13.93 -0.40
CA VAL A 226 -2.42 14.24 1.03
C VAL A 226 -3.72 13.68 1.60
N LEU A 227 -4.80 13.71 0.82
CA LEU A 227 -6.11 13.19 1.23
C LEU A 227 -6.14 11.66 1.31
N PHE A 228 -5.47 10.97 0.38
CA PHE A 228 -5.54 9.50 0.26
C PHE A 228 -4.40 8.74 0.94
N ALA A 229 -3.28 9.40 1.30
CA ALA A 229 -2.20 8.76 2.04
C ALA A 229 -2.64 8.18 3.41
N PRO A 230 -3.45 8.86 4.24
CA PRO A 230 -3.96 8.29 5.48
C PRO A 230 -4.85 7.08 5.26
N LEU A 231 -5.60 7.03 4.15
CA LEU A 231 -6.44 5.88 3.80
C LEU A 231 -5.55 4.67 3.50
N GLY A 232 -4.55 4.80 2.62
CA GLY A 232 -3.59 3.73 2.34
C GLY A 232 -2.97 3.14 3.63
N ALA A 233 -2.54 4.02 4.54
CA ALA A 233 -1.94 3.63 5.82
C ALA A 233 -2.91 2.99 6.82
N ARG A 234 -4.24 3.11 6.62
CA ARG A 234 -5.26 2.39 7.40
C ARG A 234 -5.50 0.99 6.84
N PHE A 235 -5.43 0.84 5.51
CA PHE A 235 -5.70 -0.42 4.81
C PHE A 235 -4.51 -1.39 4.79
N THR A 236 -3.33 -1.00 5.29
CA THR A 236 -2.13 -1.86 5.39
C THR A 236 -2.35 -3.15 6.18
N HIS A 237 -3.27 -3.13 7.13
CA HIS A 237 -3.61 -4.29 7.95
C HIS A 237 -4.87 -5.02 7.45
N THR A 238 -5.53 -4.56 6.41
CA THR A 238 -6.82 -5.15 5.98
C THR A 238 -6.72 -5.73 4.57
N LEU A 239 -5.75 -5.26 3.78
CA LEU A 239 -5.49 -5.72 2.44
C LEU A 239 -4.35 -6.74 2.39
N PRO A 240 -4.36 -7.66 1.41
CA PRO A 240 -3.26 -8.60 1.19
C PRO A 240 -2.06 -7.87 0.57
N VAL A 241 -1.30 -7.15 1.41
CA VAL A 241 -0.19 -6.27 0.99
C VAL A 241 0.80 -7.01 0.08
N ALA A 242 1.07 -8.29 0.33
CA ALA A 242 1.97 -9.09 -0.51
C ALA A 242 1.45 -9.23 -1.95
N SER A 243 0.17 -9.57 -2.13
CA SER A 243 -0.46 -9.69 -3.46
C SER A 243 -0.54 -8.35 -4.17
N LEU A 244 -0.91 -7.29 -3.43
CA LEU A 244 -0.96 -5.92 -3.97
C LEU A 244 0.44 -5.44 -4.39
N LYS A 245 1.47 -5.75 -3.61
CA LYS A 245 2.87 -5.41 -3.91
C LYS A 245 3.35 -6.11 -5.19
N ARG A 246 3.00 -7.38 -5.39
CA ARG A 246 3.32 -8.12 -6.62
C ARG A 246 2.61 -7.54 -7.84
N LEU A 247 1.31 -7.26 -7.73
CA LEU A 247 0.55 -6.62 -8.80
C LEU A 247 1.13 -5.24 -9.15
N PHE A 248 1.44 -4.44 -8.13
CA PHE A 248 2.08 -3.14 -8.32
C PHE A 248 3.44 -3.25 -9.00
N ALA A 249 4.25 -4.24 -8.62
CA ALA A 249 5.54 -4.49 -9.25
C ALA A 249 5.45 -4.78 -10.75
N LEU A 250 4.43 -5.54 -11.18
CA LEU A 250 4.20 -5.80 -12.61
C LEU A 250 3.88 -4.51 -13.37
N VAL A 251 3.08 -3.63 -12.79
CA VAL A 251 2.72 -2.35 -13.40
C VAL A 251 3.94 -1.44 -13.50
N VAL A 252 4.72 -1.36 -12.42
CA VAL A 252 5.99 -0.62 -12.38
C VAL A 252 6.96 -1.17 -13.45
N ALA A 253 7.06 -2.49 -13.61
CA ALA A 253 7.89 -3.10 -14.65
C ALA A 253 7.43 -2.67 -16.06
N VAL A 254 6.12 -2.71 -16.34
CA VAL A 254 5.56 -2.28 -17.62
C VAL A 254 5.86 -0.80 -17.88
N ILE A 255 5.69 0.06 -16.89
CA ILE A 255 6.02 1.50 -16.99
C ILE A 255 7.51 1.69 -17.25
N GLY A 256 8.39 1.00 -16.50
CA GLY A 256 9.84 1.06 -16.69
C GLY A 256 10.27 0.63 -18.08
N ILE A 257 9.73 -0.49 -18.60
CA ILE A 257 10.01 -0.97 -19.97
C ILE A 257 9.60 0.09 -20.99
N ARG A 258 8.46 0.76 -20.80
CA ARG A 258 7.99 1.80 -21.72
C ARG A 258 8.85 3.06 -21.70
N ILE A 259 9.30 3.49 -20.52
CA ILE A 259 10.23 4.62 -20.40
C ILE A 259 11.56 4.28 -21.07
N LEU A 260 12.06 3.05 -20.90
CA LEU A 260 13.27 2.58 -21.57
C LEU A 260 13.13 2.54 -23.10
N ASP A 261 12.03 1.97 -23.60
CA ASP A 261 11.69 1.92 -25.03
C ASP A 261 11.71 3.33 -25.64
N LEU A 262 11.06 4.29 -24.99
CA LEU A 262 11.09 5.70 -25.40
C LEU A 262 12.47 6.34 -25.30
N GLY A 263 13.33 5.90 -24.38
CA GLY A 263 14.72 6.37 -24.27
C GLY A 263 15.63 5.82 -25.36
N PHE A 264 15.37 4.61 -25.85
CA PHE A 264 16.14 4.00 -26.94
C PHE A 264 15.66 4.44 -28.31
N ASN A 265 14.34 4.42 -28.53
CA ASN A 265 13.73 4.55 -29.86
C ASN A 265 13.12 5.94 -30.13
N GLY A 266 13.00 6.80 -29.10
CA GLY A 266 12.32 8.08 -29.20
C GLY A 266 10.80 7.93 -29.33
N LEU A 267 10.10 9.05 -29.51
CA LEU A 267 8.66 9.02 -29.78
C LEU A 267 8.39 8.68 -31.25
N HIS A 268 7.89 7.48 -31.52
CA HIS A 268 7.36 7.15 -32.84
C HIS A 268 6.03 7.88 -33.07
N THR A 269 5.86 8.50 -34.24
CA THR A 269 4.68 9.32 -34.59
C THR A 269 3.33 8.59 -34.56
N SER A 270 3.33 7.26 -34.56
CA SER A 270 2.12 6.41 -34.43
C SER A 270 1.78 6.03 -32.99
N ASP A 271 2.70 6.26 -32.04
CA ASP A 271 2.54 5.83 -30.66
C ASP A 271 1.90 6.95 -29.85
N ASN A 272 0.73 6.67 -29.27
CA ASN A 272 0.16 7.48 -28.20
C ASN A 272 0.64 6.91 -26.86
N PRO A 273 1.80 7.35 -26.32
CA PRO A 273 2.37 6.79 -25.10
C PRO A 273 1.47 7.02 -23.88
N VAL A 274 0.65 8.07 -23.93
CA VAL A 274 -0.27 8.49 -22.88
C VAL A 274 -1.40 7.48 -22.73
N SER A 275 -2.01 7.06 -23.84
CA SER A 275 -3.13 6.11 -23.81
C SER A 275 -2.68 4.75 -23.27
N LYS A 276 -1.47 4.29 -23.63
CA LYS A 276 -0.92 2.99 -23.17
C LYS A 276 -0.68 2.94 -21.66
N ILE A 277 -0.31 4.07 -21.02
CA ILE A 277 -0.06 4.12 -19.57
C ILE A 277 -1.30 4.46 -18.77
N LEU A 278 -2.18 5.33 -19.27
CA LEU A 278 -3.51 5.45 -18.70
C LEU A 278 -4.23 4.10 -18.73
N LEU A 279 -4.05 3.32 -19.80
CA LEU A 279 -4.52 1.95 -19.87
C LEU A 279 -3.82 1.04 -18.85
N SER A 280 -2.51 1.15 -18.65
CA SER A 280 -1.78 0.34 -17.65
C SER A 280 -2.22 0.66 -16.20
N ILE A 281 -2.40 1.94 -15.87
CA ILE A 281 -2.93 2.41 -14.58
C ILE A 281 -4.39 1.98 -14.43
N LEU A 282 -5.20 2.10 -15.48
CA LEU A 282 -6.58 1.65 -15.48
C LEU A 282 -6.68 0.14 -15.28
N ILE A 283 -5.84 -0.63 -15.99
CA ILE A 283 -5.73 -2.08 -15.81
C ILE A 283 -5.33 -2.40 -14.37
N PHE A 284 -4.35 -1.69 -13.79
CA PHE A 284 -4.01 -1.87 -12.37
C PHE A 284 -5.19 -1.61 -11.45
N LEU A 285 -5.90 -0.50 -11.64
CA LEU A 285 -7.07 -0.14 -10.83
C LEU A 285 -8.18 -1.18 -10.99
N VAL A 286 -8.44 -1.65 -12.21
CA VAL A 286 -9.43 -2.70 -12.51
C VAL A 286 -9.02 -4.03 -11.89
N LEU A 287 -7.75 -4.42 -11.96
CA LEU A 287 -7.24 -5.65 -11.33
C LEU A 287 -7.27 -5.55 -9.80
N LEU A 288 -6.94 -4.38 -9.24
CA LEU A 288 -7.03 -4.11 -7.80
C LEU A 288 -8.47 -4.21 -7.32
N LEU A 289 -9.39 -3.51 -7.98
CA LEU A 289 -10.82 -3.55 -7.66
C LEU A 289 -11.39 -4.95 -7.89
N GLY A 290 -10.97 -5.65 -8.94
CA GLY A 290 -11.37 -7.03 -9.24
C GLY A 290 -10.89 -8.02 -8.18
N LEU A 291 -9.67 -7.87 -7.66
CA LEU A 291 -9.15 -8.70 -6.56
C LEU A 291 -9.93 -8.47 -5.26
N LEU A 292 -10.24 -7.21 -4.94
CA LEU A 292 -11.05 -6.85 -3.77
C LEU A 292 -12.50 -7.35 -3.90
N ALA A 293 -13.13 -7.10 -5.05
CA ALA A 293 -14.49 -7.54 -5.35
C ALA A 293 -14.59 -9.07 -5.38
N GLY A 294 -13.59 -9.75 -5.95
CA GLY A 294 -13.51 -11.21 -5.98
C GLY A 294 -13.37 -11.81 -4.57
N ALA A 295 -12.56 -11.19 -3.70
CA ALA A 295 -12.47 -11.60 -2.30
C ALA A 295 -13.81 -11.43 -1.56
N LEU A 296 -14.48 -10.29 -1.73
CA LEU A 296 -15.80 -10.03 -1.13
C LEU A 296 -16.90 -10.96 -1.67
N ALA A 297 -16.93 -11.20 -2.99
CA ALA A 297 -17.91 -12.05 -3.64
C ALA A 297 -17.70 -13.53 -3.27
N GLY A 298 -16.45 -13.99 -3.20
CA GLY A 298 -16.09 -15.36 -2.80
C GLY A 298 -16.58 -15.72 -1.39
N ASN A 299 -16.70 -14.72 -0.50
CA ASN A 299 -17.20 -14.91 0.86
C ASN A 299 -18.73 -15.02 0.97
N ARG A 300 -19.50 -14.97 -0.13
CA ARG A 300 -20.95 -15.27 -0.18
C ARG A 300 -21.72 -14.66 1.01
N LEU A 301 -21.53 -13.36 1.21
CA LEU A 301 -22.04 -12.62 2.37
C LEU A 301 -23.49 -12.16 2.17
N PRO A 302 -24.33 -12.10 3.22
CA PRO A 302 -25.72 -11.68 3.12
C PRO A 302 -25.83 -10.14 3.07
N TRP A 303 -25.48 -9.54 1.93
CA TRP A 303 -25.40 -8.08 1.75
C TRP A 303 -26.72 -7.32 1.98
N LEU A 304 -27.85 -7.97 1.70
CA LEU A 304 -29.19 -7.36 1.75
C LEU A 304 -29.84 -7.44 3.14
N GLU A 305 -29.29 -8.26 4.04
CA GLU A 305 -29.81 -8.40 5.39
C GLU A 305 -29.46 -7.18 6.26
N PRO A 306 -30.24 -6.86 7.31
CA PRO A 306 -29.87 -5.83 8.30
C PRO A 306 -28.45 -6.07 8.82
N PRO A 307 -27.60 -5.03 9.00
CA PRO A 307 -27.89 -3.58 8.96
C PRO A 307 -27.79 -2.92 7.58
N GLY A 308 -27.78 -3.70 6.50
CA GLY A 308 -27.68 -3.21 5.12
C GLY A 308 -26.24 -3.15 4.58
N PRO A 309 -26.09 -2.95 3.25
CA PRO A 309 -24.84 -3.23 2.55
C PRO A 309 -23.69 -2.30 2.93
N TRP A 310 -23.98 -1.03 3.23
CA TRP A 310 -22.94 -0.05 3.57
C TRP A 310 -22.29 -0.31 4.93
N VAL A 311 -23.11 -0.55 5.96
CA VAL A 311 -22.62 -0.86 7.31
C VAL A 311 -21.86 -2.19 7.29
N ARG A 312 -22.35 -3.18 6.54
CA ARG A 312 -21.66 -4.45 6.30
C ARG A 312 -20.30 -4.25 5.66
N LEU A 313 -20.22 -3.50 4.56
CA LEU A 313 -18.96 -3.23 3.86
C LEU A 313 -17.93 -2.56 4.77
N MET A 314 -18.34 -1.51 5.50
CA MET A 314 -17.46 -0.81 6.43
C MET A 314 -16.99 -1.73 7.57
N THR A 315 -17.85 -2.64 8.04
CA THR A 315 -17.51 -3.61 9.08
C THR A 315 -16.50 -4.63 8.57
N TYR A 316 -16.70 -5.21 7.39
CA TYR A 316 -15.80 -6.21 6.80
C TYR A 316 -14.44 -5.62 6.39
N LEU A 317 -14.40 -4.33 6.05
CA LEU A 317 -13.15 -3.61 5.80
C LEU A 317 -12.44 -3.17 7.09
N GLY A 318 -13.15 -3.08 8.22
CA GLY A 318 -12.68 -2.45 9.45
C GLY A 318 -12.59 -3.35 10.69
N SER A 319 -13.15 -4.56 10.64
CA SER A 319 -13.08 -5.58 11.69
C SER A 319 -12.52 -6.88 11.14
N ASN A 320 -11.60 -7.49 11.88
CA ASN A 320 -11.08 -8.84 11.64
C ASN A 320 -11.67 -9.88 12.61
N VAL A 321 -12.78 -9.55 13.26
CA VAL A 321 -13.48 -10.43 14.20
C VAL A 321 -14.95 -10.45 13.83
N ALA A 322 -15.49 -11.65 13.72
CA ALA A 322 -16.92 -11.91 13.75
C ALA A 322 -17.23 -12.77 14.98
N ARG A 323 -18.24 -12.36 15.76
CA ARG A 323 -18.66 -13.08 16.95
C ARG A 323 -20.18 -13.14 16.99
N THR A 324 -20.71 -14.29 17.39
CA THR A 324 -22.13 -14.44 17.65
C THR A 324 -22.53 -13.75 18.95
N ASP A 325 -23.50 -12.85 18.89
CA ASP A 325 -24.06 -12.13 20.03
C ASP A 325 -25.58 -12.06 19.87
N GLY A 326 -26.33 -12.30 20.94
CA GLY A 326 -27.79 -12.22 20.93
C GLY A 326 -28.31 -10.82 20.54
N ALA A 327 -27.56 -9.77 20.87
CA ALA A 327 -27.89 -8.39 20.51
C ALA A 327 -27.29 -7.96 19.15
N SER A 328 -26.70 -8.88 18.39
CA SER A 328 -26.04 -8.53 17.12
C SER A 328 -27.01 -7.91 16.12
N ALA A 329 -26.59 -6.78 15.54
CA ALA A 329 -27.25 -6.14 14.41
C ALA A 329 -27.17 -6.98 13.12
N PHE A 330 -26.21 -7.89 13.04
CA PHE A 330 -26.06 -8.86 11.96
C PHE A 330 -26.87 -10.11 12.33
N VAL A 331 -27.96 -10.35 11.61
CA VAL A 331 -28.91 -11.45 11.89
C VAL A 331 -28.20 -12.80 11.88
N GLU A 332 -27.26 -13.00 10.96
CA GLU A 332 -26.50 -14.23 10.82
C GLU A 332 -25.47 -14.47 11.94
N LEU A 333 -25.10 -13.42 12.67
CA LEU A 333 -24.20 -13.48 13.83
C LEU A 333 -24.98 -13.50 15.14
N ARG A 334 -26.19 -14.06 15.14
CA ARG A 334 -26.90 -14.42 16.38
C ARG A 334 -26.61 -15.90 16.71
N PRO A 335 -26.50 -16.27 17.99
CA PRO A 335 -26.33 -17.66 18.39
C PRO A 335 -27.49 -18.52 17.86
N ARG A 336 -27.18 -19.70 17.33
CA ARG A 336 -28.20 -20.66 16.87
C ARG A 336 -28.48 -21.70 17.95
N LEU A 337 -29.74 -22.10 18.07
CA LEU A 337 -30.20 -23.15 18.97
C LEU A 337 -30.32 -24.46 18.20
N TYR A 338 -29.82 -25.53 18.80
CA TYR A 338 -29.89 -26.89 18.25
C TYR A 338 -30.53 -27.82 19.27
N HIS A 339 -31.35 -28.76 18.78
CA HIS A 339 -31.89 -29.83 19.62
C HIS A 339 -30.78 -30.81 20.02
N GLY A 340 -30.90 -31.35 21.23
CA GLY A 340 -29.96 -32.32 21.82
C GLY A 340 -29.19 -31.75 23.02
N ALA A 341 -28.59 -32.66 23.79
CA ALA A 341 -27.75 -32.29 24.92
C ALA A 341 -26.42 -31.65 24.44
N PRO A 342 -25.78 -30.78 25.23
CA PRO A 342 -24.53 -30.11 24.81
C PRO A 342 -23.43 -31.07 24.34
N ALA A 343 -23.34 -32.27 24.92
CA ALA A 343 -22.39 -33.29 24.51
C ALA A 343 -22.66 -33.84 23.10
N GLU A 344 -23.92 -34.04 22.73
CA GLU A 344 -24.32 -34.53 21.40
C GLU A 344 -24.04 -33.45 20.35
N VAL A 345 -24.42 -32.20 20.65
CA VAL A 345 -24.19 -31.07 19.75
C VAL A 345 -22.68 -30.78 19.62
N TYR A 346 -21.89 -30.99 20.67
CA TYR A 346 -20.43 -30.89 20.63
C TYR A 346 -19.80 -31.90 19.67
N ALA A 347 -20.25 -33.17 19.71
CA ALA A 347 -19.75 -34.20 18.80
C ALA A 347 -20.03 -33.84 17.33
N ARG A 348 -21.25 -33.37 17.03
CA ARG A 348 -21.58 -32.86 15.68
C ARG A 348 -20.77 -31.63 15.30
N ALA A 349 -20.51 -30.72 16.23
CA ALA A 349 -19.67 -29.54 15.97
C ALA A 349 -18.22 -29.92 15.60
N LEU A 350 -17.64 -30.90 16.30
CA LEU A 350 -16.32 -31.44 15.97
C LEU A 350 -16.29 -32.09 14.59
N GLU A 351 -17.32 -32.88 14.26
CA GLU A 351 -17.47 -33.49 12.94
C GLU A 351 -17.60 -32.41 11.84
N ALA A 352 -18.37 -31.35 12.09
CA ALA A 352 -18.55 -30.24 11.15
C ALA A 352 -17.22 -29.55 10.83
N VAL A 353 -16.42 -29.23 11.85
CA VAL A 353 -15.07 -28.65 11.68
C VAL A 353 -14.17 -29.57 10.87
N THR A 354 -14.20 -30.87 11.16
CA THR A 354 -13.38 -31.88 10.46
C THR A 354 -13.77 -32.01 8.99
N GLN A 355 -15.06 -32.06 8.67
CA GLN A 355 -15.56 -32.16 7.30
C GLN A 355 -15.36 -30.87 6.48
N LEU A 356 -15.30 -29.72 7.15
CA LEU A 356 -14.89 -28.46 6.52
C LEU A 356 -13.38 -28.41 6.22
N GLY A 357 -12.61 -29.41 6.68
CA GLY A 357 -11.16 -29.51 6.48
C GLY A 357 -10.37 -28.51 7.33
N TRP A 358 -10.94 -28.06 8.44
CA TRP A 358 -10.29 -27.11 9.35
C TRP A 358 -9.44 -27.84 10.38
N GLU A 359 -8.30 -27.23 10.74
CA GLU A 359 -7.36 -27.84 11.68
C GLU A 359 -7.87 -27.66 13.11
N VAL A 360 -8.15 -28.75 13.81
CA VAL A 360 -8.55 -28.70 15.22
C VAL A 360 -7.32 -28.39 16.09
N ALA A 361 -7.34 -27.25 16.78
CA ALA A 361 -6.23 -26.80 17.61
C ALA A 361 -6.38 -27.24 19.08
N ARG A 362 -7.62 -27.25 19.61
CA ARG A 362 -7.89 -27.64 20.99
C ARG A 362 -9.33 -28.12 21.18
N GLU A 363 -9.48 -29.20 21.93
CA GLU A 363 -10.76 -29.71 22.44
C GLU A 363 -10.83 -29.55 23.97
N ASP A 364 -11.97 -29.09 24.47
CA ASP A 364 -12.30 -29.08 25.90
C ASP A 364 -13.75 -29.58 26.05
N ARG A 365 -13.89 -30.88 26.30
CA ARG A 365 -15.19 -31.56 26.39
C ARG A 365 -15.95 -31.20 27.65
N ASP A 366 -15.25 -30.91 28.74
CA ASP A 366 -15.86 -30.56 30.03
C ASP A 366 -16.54 -29.19 29.97
N ARG A 367 -15.94 -28.24 29.22
CA ARG A 367 -16.49 -26.89 29.02
C ARG A 367 -17.23 -26.71 27.69
N PHE A 368 -17.42 -27.78 26.93
CA PHE A 368 -18.00 -27.78 25.59
C PHE A 368 -17.41 -26.69 24.68
N ARG A 369 -16.08 -26.64 24.60
CA ARG A 369 -15.33 -25.67 23.77
C ARG A 369 -14.46 -26.39 22.73
N LEU A 370 -14.44 -25.84 21.53
CA LEU A 370 -13.66 -26.31 20.39
C LEU A 370 -12.94 -25.13 19.73
N ASP A 371 -11.62 -25.21 19.62
CA ASP A 371 -10.80 -24.21 18.93
C ASP A 371 -10.25 -24.84 17.63
N ALA A 372 -10.39 -24.15 16.51
CA ALA A 372 -9.96 -24.58 15.18
C ALA A 372 -9.25 -23.45 14.42
N VAL A 373 -8.47 -23.81 13.40
CA VAL A 373 -7.77 -22.88 12.51
C VAL A 373 -8.28 -23.05 11.09
N VAL A 374 -8.75 -21.93 10.53
CA VAL A 374 -9.27 -21.86 9.16
C VAL A 374 -8.26 -21.13 8.28
N THR A 375 -8.02 -21.64 7.08
CA THR A 375 -7.18 -20.96 6.08
C THR A 375 -8.02 -20.52 4.89
N THR A 376 -8.02 -19.22 4.59
CA THR A 376 -8.82 -18.66 3.48
C THR A 376 -8.27 -19.07 2.11
N ARG A 377 -9.15 -19.36 1.15
CA ARG A 377 -8.77 -19.94 -0.15
C ARG A 377 -7.98 -18.99 -1.07
N LEU A 378 -8.34 -17.71 -1.10
CA LEU A 378 -7.75 -16.74 -2.03
C LEU A 378 -6.48 -16.10 -1.48
N LEU A 379 -6.51 -15.74 -0.19
CA LEU A 379 -5.45 -14.93 0.44
C LEU A 379 -4.61 -15.70 1.46
N HIS A 380 -4.94 -16.96 1.74
CA HIS A 380 -4.23 -17.84 2.67
C HIS A 380 -4.05 -17.25 4.07
N PHE A 381 -4.98 -16.39 4.50
CA PHE A 381 -5.03 -15.91 5.88
C PHE A 381 -5.43 -17.03 6.82
N LYS A 382 -4.76 -17.08 7.98
CA LYS A 382 -5.10 -18.00 9.08
C LYS A 382 -6.00 -17.28 10.07
N ASP A 383 -7.15 -17.87 10.31
CA ASP A 383 -8.18 -17.36 11.21
C ASP A 383 -8.46 -18.39 12.31
N ASP A 384 -8.51 -17.92 13.56
CA ASP A 384 -8.83 -18.73 14.73
C ASP A 384 -10.34 -18.73 14.94
N LEU A 385 -10.93 -19.92 14.99
CA LEU A 385 -12.35 -20.13 15.21
C LEU A 385 -12.56 -20.83 16.55
N VAL A 386 -13.41 -20.25 17.40
CA VAL A 386 -13.74 -20.75 18.73
C VAL A 386 -15.23 -20.99 18.80
N VAL A 387 -15.62 -22.24 19.04
CA VAL A 387 -17.00 -22.67 19.26
C VAL A 387 -17.19 -22.94 20.75
N ARG A 388 -18.27 -22.41 21.33
CA ARG A 388 -18.69 -22.66 22.71
C ARG A 388 -20.17 -23.06 22.73
N LEU A 389 -20.49 -24.11 23.46
CA LEU A 389 -21.86 -24.56 23.59
C LEU A 389 -22.36 -24.34 25.01
N ALA A 390 -23.60 -23.88 25.13
CA ALA A 390 -24.25 -23.64 26.42
C ALA A 390 -25.67 -24.23 26.42
N PRO A 391 -26.12 -24.82 27.53
CA PRO A 391 -27.51 -25.28 27.65
C PRO A 391 -28.49 -24.11 27.61
N ALA A 392 -29.60 -24.27 26.88
CA ALA A 392 -30.67 -23.28 26.75
C ALA A 392 -32.03 -23.97 26.61
N GLU A 393 -32.83 -24.01 27.69
CA GLU A 393 -34.23 -24.51 27.74
C GLU A 393 -34.52 -25.75 26.85
N GLY A 394 -33.86 -26.87 27.13
CA GLY A 394 -34.07 -28.13 26.38
C GLY A 394 -33.40 -28.18 25.00
N GLN A 395 -32.65 -27.14 24.65
CA GLN A 395 -31.79 -27.03 23.48
C GLN A 395 -30.35 -26.68 23.90
N THR A 396 -29.45 -26.62 22.93
CA THR A 396 -28.08 -26.16 23.10
C THR A 396 -27.85 -24.93 22.24
N ALA A 397 -27.46 -23.82 22.86
CA ALA A 397 -27.02 -22.61 22.18
C ALA A 397 -25.56 -22.77 21.74
N VAL A 398 -25.30 -22.49 20.46
CA VAL A 398 -23.97 -22.56 19.87
C VAL A 398 -23.48 -21.14 19.61
N HIS A 399 -22.42 -20.75 20.30
CA HIS A 399 -21.74 -19.48 20.13
C HIS A 399 -20.44 -19.69 19.38
N VAL A 400 -20.18 -18.85 18.37
CA VAL A 400 -19.00 -18.94 17.52
C VAL A 400 -18.31 -17.58 17.45
N GLU A 401 -17.01 -17.57 17.60
CA GLU A 401 -16.14 -16.44 17.31
C GLU A 401 -15.12 -16.87 16.26
N SER A 402 -14.96 -16.09 15.20
CA SER A 402 -13.89 -16.26 14.22
C SER A 402 -13.08 -14.97 14.16
N ARG A 403 -11.76 -15.09 14.24
CA ARG A 403 -10.83 -13.96 14.31
C ARG A 403 -9.61 -14.19 13.44
N SER A 404 -9.24 -13.22 12.62
CA SER A 404 -7.97 -13.29 11.88
C SER A 404 -6.77 -13.01 12.76
N ARG A 405 -5.71 -13.84 12.61
CA ARG A 405 -4.43 -13.68 13.33
C ARG A 405 -3.66 -12.44 12.90
N VAL A 406 -3.90 -11.99 11.68
CA VAL A 406 -3.23 -10.85 11.09
C VAL A 406 -4.29 -9.87 10.63
N GLY A 407 -4.04 -8.59 10.91
CA GLY A 407 -4.80 -7.52 10.31
C GLY A 407 -5.91 -6.93 11.16
N ARG A 408 -6.68 -6.02 10.56
CA ARG A 408 -7.83 -5.33 11.17
C ARG A 408 -9.12 -5.48 10.39
N GLY A 409 -9.07 -6.08 9.21
CA GLY A 409 -10.21 -6.32 8.33
C GLY A 409 -10.00 -7.67 7.66
N ASP A 410 -11.09 -8.35 7.34
CA ASP A 410 -11.07 -9.73 6.83
C ASP A 410 -11.85 -9.91 5.52
N LEU A 411 -12.39 -8.81 4.97
CA LEU A 411 -13.28 -8.84 3.80
C LEU A 411 -14.49 -9.78 4.00
N GLY A 412 -14.91 -9.97 5.25
CA GLY A 412 -16.02 -10.81 5.66
C GLY A 412 -15.70 -12.30 5.76
N ALA A 413 -14.44 -12.71 5.68
CA ALA A 413 -14.03 -14.11 5.79
C ALA A 413 -14.51 -14.75 7.10
N ASN A 414 -14.38 -14.08 8.25
CA ASN A 414 -14.78 -14.62 9.55
C ASN A 414 -16.30 -14.81 9.64
N THR A 415 -17.09 -13.88 9.08
CA THR A 415 -18.54 -14.06 8.97
C THR A 415 -18.87 -15.27 8.10
N ARG A 416 -18.18 -15.46 6.97
CA ARG A 416 -18.36 -16.63 6.12
C ARG A 416 -18.01 -17.93 6.85
N HIS A 417 -16.93 -17.96 7.65
CA HIS A 417 -16.57 -19.14 8.43
C HIS A 417 -17.69 -19.52 9.40
N ILE A 418 -18.25 -18.56 10.14
CA ILE A 418 -19.39 -18.82 11.03
C ILE A 418 -20.59 -19.39 10.25
N LEU A 419 -20.88 -18.85 9.08
CA LEU A 419 -21.96 -19.34 8.21
C LEU A 419 -21.70 -20.76 7.70
N ASP A 420 -20.49 -21.06 7.20
CA ASP A 420 -20.09 -22.39 6.73
C ASP A 420 -20.21 -23.43 7.86
N PHE A 421 -19.76 -23.07 9.06
CA PHE A 421 -19.88 -23.91 10.25
C PHE A 421 -21.34 -24.20 10.59
N TYR A 422 -22.19 -23.18 10.66
CA TYR A 422 -23.60 -23.37 10.96
C TYR A 422 -24.35 -24.16 9.90
N GLU A 423 -24.06 -23.91 8.61
CA GLU A 423 -24.62 -24.64 7.49
C GLU A 423 -24.28 -26.12 7.62
N ARG A 424 -23.01 -26.45 7.91
CA ARG A 424 -22.58 -27.83 8.06
C ARG A 424 -23.16 -28.51 9.30
N LEU A 425 -23.13 -27.83 10.45
CA LEU A 425 -23.70 -28.35 11.70
C LEU A 425 -25.20 -28.63 11.57
N SER A 426 -25.94 -27.83 10.80
CA SER A 426 -27.39 -28.02 10.60
C SER A 426 -27.76 -29.21 9.71
N GLN A 427 -26.81 -29.72 8.91
CA GLN A 427 -27.00 -30.91 8.08
C GLN A 427 -26.78 -32.21 8.87
N MET A 428 -26.19 -32.11 10.06
CA MET A 428 -25.88 -33.25 10.91
C MET A 428 -27.08 -33.54 11.81
N ARG A 429 -27.63 -34.75 11.71
CA ARG A 429 -28.76 -35.20 12.53
C ARG A 429 -28.25 -35.71 13.87
#